data_AF-A0AAP5YDU8-F1
#
_entry.id   AF-A0AAP5YDU8-F1
#
_cell.length_a   1.000
_cell.length_b   1.000
_cell.length_c   1.000
_cell.angle_alpha   90.00
_cell.angle_beta   90.00
_cell.angle_gamma   90.00
#
_symmetry.space_group_name_H-M   'P 1'
#
loop_
_entity.id
_entity.type
_entity.pdbx_description
1 polymer ?
#
loop_
_entity_poly.entity_id
_entity_poly.type
_entity_poly.pdbx_seq_one_letter_code
_entity_poly.pdbx_strand_id
1 'polypeptide(L)'
;MRLERTFDPNDLSTQNMESPICLPIGFVHFLAQSQTLQQVLDTVAEWINRIFESDRTSITLYENSDYLKVYSFSGNKAIPADFLVPIDQAFVG
;
A
#
# COMPACT_ATOMS: atom_id res chain seq x y z
N MET A 1 -3.29 23.01 11.22
CA MET A 1 -3.93 22.40 10.04
C MET A 1 -2.83 22.01 9.08
N ARG A 2 -2.54 20.71 8.93
CA ARG A 2 -1.56 20.22 7.96
C ARG A 2 -2.33 20.06 6.64
N LEU A 3 -1.85 20.69 5.56
CA LEU A 3 -2.40 20.49 4.22
C LEU A 3 -2.33 19.00 3.92
N GLU A 4 -3.48 18.35 3.72
CA GLU A 4 -3.48 17.06 3.01
C GLU A 4 -2.73 17.28 1.69
N ARG A 5 -1.84 16.35 1.30
CA ARG A 5 -1.21 16.41 -0.01
C ARG A 5 -2.32 16.22 -1.05
N THR A 6 -2.84 17.32 -1.58
CA THR A 6 -3.77 17.30 -2.69
C THR A 6 -2.99 16.93 -3.93
N PHE A 7 -3.12 15.68 -4.38
CA PHE A 7 -2.60 15.26 -5.68
C PHE A 7 -3.60 15.74 -6.74
N ASP A 8 -3.15 16.52 -7.72
CA ASP A 8 -3.98 16.78 -8.89
C ASP A 8 -4.08 15.46 -9.68
N PRO A 9 -5.27 14.90 -9.91
CA PRO A 9 -5.42 13.68 -10.71
C PRO A 9 -4.84 13.83 -12.14
N ASN A 10 -4.60 15.06 -12.61
CA ASN A 10 -3.93 15.34 -13.88
C ASN A 10 -2.39 15.37 -13.79
N ASP A 11 -1.79 15.37 -12.60
CA ASP A 11 -0.33 15.27 -12.48
C ASP A 11 0.20 13.94 -13.04
N LEU A 12 -0.60 12.87 -12.96
CA LEU A 12 -0.28 11.57 -13.56
C LEU A 12 -0.55 11.51 -15.06
N SER A 13 -1.39 12.40 -15.61
CA SER A 13 -1.77 12.36 -17.03
C SER A 13 -0.73 13.01 -17.95
N THR A 14 0.16 13.83 -17.39
CA THR A 14 1.22 14.55 -18.13
C THR A 14 2.58 13.85 -18.11
N GLN A 15 2.78 12.86 -17.24
CA GLN A 15 4.03 12.09 -17.16
C GLN A 15 3.93 10.80 -17.97
N ASN A 16 4.46 10.82 -19.20
CA ASN A 16 4.81 9.67 -20.03
C ASN A 16 3.85 8.45 -19.96
N MET A 17 2.74 8.51 -20.71
CA MET A 17 1.94 7.33 -21.06
C MET A 17 2.68 6.32 -22.00
N GLU A 18 3.97 6.50 -22.28
CA GLU A 18 4.74 5.60 -23.15
C GLU A 18 5.09 4.26 -22.49
N SER A 19 5.05 4.19 -21.16
CA SER A 19 5.32 2.97 -20.39
C SER A 19 4.06 2.54 -19.63
N PRO A 20 3.19 1.70 -20.23
CA PRO A 20 2.01 1.19 -19.53
C PRO A 20 2.45 0.44 -18.26
N ILE A 21 1.78 0.71 -17.15
CA ILE A 21 1.95 -0.06 -15.92
C ILE A 21 1.34 -1.43 -16.18
N CYS A 22 2.20 -2.43 -16.42
CA CYS A 22 1.79 -3.81 -16.61
C CYS A 22 1.49 -4.44 -15.25
N LEU A 23 0.20 -4.49 -14.89
CA LEU A 23 -0.25 -5.22 -13.72
C LEU A 23 -0.52 -6.69 -14.08
N PRO A 24 -0.12 -7.65 -13.22
CA PRO A 24 -0.46 -9.05 -13.43
C PRO A 24 -1.97 -9.25 -13.49
N ILE A 25 -2.48 -10.02 -14.45
CA ILE A 25 -3.93 -10.28 -14.55
C ILE A 25 -4.49 -10.97 -13.30
N GLY A 26 -3.67 -11.77 -12.63
CA GLY A 26 -4.02 -12.37 -11.34
C GLY A 26 -4.29 -11.32 -10.26
N PHE A 27 -3.50 -10.24 -10.23
CA PHE A 27 -3.71 -9.14 -9.28
C PHE A 27 -5.08 -8.50 -9.47
N VAL A 28 -5.41 -8.14 -10.71
CA VAL A 28 -6.70 -7.54 -11.07
C VAL A 28 -7.86 -8.51 -10.75
N HIS A 29 -7.68 -9.80 -11.03
CA HIS A 29 -8.67 -10.83 -10.76
C HIS A 29 -8.97 -10.99 -9.27
N PHE A 30 -7.94 -11.11 -8.42
CA PHE A 30 -8.12 -11.25 -6.97
C PHE A 30 -8.66 -9.97 -6.32
N LEU A 31 -8.27 -8.79 -6.83
CA LEU A 31 -8.86 -7.53 -6.41
C LEU A 31 -10.37 -7.48 -6.72
N ALA A 32 -10.77 -7.86 -7.93
CA ALA A 32 -12.18 -7.84 -8.34
C ALA A 32 -13.06 -8.83 -7.55
N GLN A 33 -12.46 -9.88 -6.99
CA GLN A 33 -13.16 -10.89 -6.17
C GLN A 33 -13.19 -10.55 -4.68
N SER A 34 -12.41 -9.56 -4.23
CA SER A 34 -12.32 -9.20 -2.83
C SER A 34 -13.64 -8.60 -2.33
N GLN A 35 -14.18 -9.17 -1.25
CA GLN A 35 -15.47 -8.76 -0.66
C GLN A 35 -15.31 -7.93 0.61
N THR A 36 -14.10 -7.87 1.17
CA THR A 36 -13.79 -7.11 2.37
C THR A 36 -12.56 -6.24 2.16
N LEU A 37 -12.48 -5.13 2.91
CA LEU A 37 -11.30 -4.26 2.91
C LEU A 37 -10.04 -5.05 3.26
N GLN A 38 -10.12 -5.97 4.22
CA GLN A 38 -8.99 -6.82 4.61
C GLN A 38 -8.49 -7.66 3.42
N GLN A 39 -9.40 -8.30 2.66
CA GLN A 39 -9.03 -9.09 1.48
C GLN A 39 -8.37 -8.23 0.39
N VAL A 40 -8.83 -6.99 0.19
CA VAL A 40 -8.20 -6.05 -0.73
C VAL A 40 -6.77 -5.76 -0.28
N LEU A 41 -6.58 -5.39 0.99
CA LEU A 41 -5.27 -5.02 1.53
C LEU A 41 -4.30 -6.22 1.51
N ASP A 42 -4.77 -7.41 1.86
CA ASP A 42 -3.97 -8.64 1.80
C ASP A 42 -3.53 -8.97 0.37
N THR A 43 -4.46 -8.87 -0.58
CA THR A 43 -4.16 -9.07 -2.00
C THR A 43 -3.11 -8.05 -2.48
N VAL A 44 -3.27 -6.77 -2.13
CA VAL A 44 -2.31 -5.74 -2.51
C VAL A 44 -0.93 -5.98 -1.88
N ALA A 45 -0.88 -6.33 -0.59
CA ALA A 45 0.39 -6.57 0.10
C ALA A 45 1.14 -7.76 -0.53
N GLU A 46 0.42 -8.83 -0.86
CA GLU A 46 0.97 -10.01 -1.53
C GLU A 46 1.49 -9.68 -2.94
N TRP A 47 0.69 -9.01 -3.75
CA TRP A 47 1.07 -8.72 -5.14
C TRP A 47 2.19 -7.70 -5.23
N ILE A 48 2.22 -6.68 -4.38
CA ILE A 48 3.35 -5.74 -4.31
C ILE A 48 4.63 -6.48 -3.89
N ASN A 49 4.55 -7.39 -2.92
CA ASN A 49 5.71 -8.20 -2.53
C ASN A 49 6.27 -9.01 -3.71
N ARG A 50 5.39 -9.61 -4.53
CA ARG A 50 5.77 -10.39 -5.70
C ARG A 50 6.27 -9.55 -6.88
N ILE A 51 5.66 -8.40 -7.15
CA ILE A 51 6.01 -7.54 -8.30
C ILE A 51 7.38 -6.88 -8.09
N PHE A 52 7.67 -6.44 -6.87
CA PHE A 52 8.90 -5.72 -6.54
C PHE A 52 9.99 -6.60 -5.93
N GLU A 53 9.73 -7.90 -5.77
CA GLU A 53 10.63 -8.87 -5.11
C GLU A 53 11.14 -8.38 -3.75
N SER A 54 10.30 -7.65 -3.03
CA SER A 54 10.68 -7.03 -1.76
C SER A 54 10.82 -8.09 -0.67
N ASP A 55 11.80 -7.93 0.22
CA ASP A 55 11.92 -8.77 1.42
C ASP A 55 10.68 -8.66 2.33
N ARG A 56 10.03 -7.50 2.30
CA ARG A 56 8.84 -7.18 3.11
C ARG A 56 7.98 -6.09 2.47
N THR A 57 6.66 -6.28 2.54
CA THR A 57 5.65 -5.29 2.20
C THR A 57 4.68 -5.13 3.36
N SER A 58 4.35 -3.89 3.75
CA SER A 58 3.31 -3.61 4.75
C SER A 58 2.39 -2.50 4.25
N ILE A 59 1.09 -2.68 4.44
CA ILE A 59 0.10 -1.64 4.19
C ILE A 59 -0.36 -1.09 5.53
N THR A 60 -0.18 0.21 5.69
CA THR A 60 -0.57 0.95 6.87
C THR A 60 -1.65 1.95 6.52
N LEU A 61 -2.69 2.03 7.34
CA LEU A 61 -3.69 3.09 7.24
C LEU A 61 -3.48 4.10 8.37
N TYR A 62 -3.94 5.33 8.14
CA TYR A 62 -3.86 6.39 9.13
C TYR A 62 -4.76 6.08 10.34
N GLU A 63 -4.17 6.09 11.54
CA GLU A 63 -4.92 5.95 12.79
C GLU A 63 -5.07 7.31 13.48
N ASN A 64 -3.96 8.04 13.63
CA ASN A 64 -3.92 9.38 14.24
C ASN A 64 -2.62 10.10 13.88
N SER A 65 -2.40 11.29 14.45
CA SER A 65 -1.24 12.15 14.14
C SER A 65 0.11 11.51 14.45
N ASP A 66 0.11 10.51 15.33
CA ASP A 66 1.32 9.94 15.91
C ASP A 66 1.60 8.53 15.34
N TYR A 67 0.57 7.85 14.85
CA TYR A 67 0.64 6.44 14.47
C TYR A 67 -0.07 6.10 13.16
N LEU A 68 0.55 5.21 12.40
CA LEU A 68 -0.09 4.44 11.34
C LEU A 68 -0.32 3.01 11.83
N LYS A 69 -1.51 2.47 11.60
CA LYS A 69 -1.83 1.09 11.98
C LYS A 69 -1.50 0.16 10.82
N VAL A 70 -0.76 -0.92 11.09
CA VAL A 70 -0.51 -1.98 10.10
C VAL A 70 -1.77 -2.84 9.94
N TYR A 71 -2.33 -2.84 8.73
CA TYR A 71 -3.52 -3.63 8.38
C TYR A 71 -3.18 -4.92 7.65
N SER A 72 -2.11 -4.91 6.84
CA SER A 72 -1.70 -6.10 6.09
C SER A 72 -0.19 -6.13 5.90
N PHE A 73 0.36 -7.33 5.77
CA PHE A 73 1.78 -7.56 5.54
C PHE A 73 1.99 -8.77 4.63
N SER A 74 3.06 -8.74 3.86
CA SER A 74 3.57 -9.88 3.09
C SER A 74 5.10 -9.90 3.13
N GLY A 75 5.71 -11.09 3.03
CA GLY A 75 7.16 -11.30 3.17
C GLY A 75 7.59 -11.74 4.57
N ASN A 76 8.84 -11.46 4.94
CA ASN A 76 9.44 -11.97 6.18
C ASN A 76 8.66 -11.47 7.43
N LYS A 77 8.03 -12.43 8.13
CA LYS A 77 7.12 -12.23 9.27
C LYS A 77 7.86 -11.71 10.50
N ALA A 78 8.12 -10.41 10.57
CA ALA A 78 8.74 -9.78 11.74
C ALA A 78 7.81 -8.82 12.51
N ILE A 79 6.64 -8.45 11.95
CA ILE A 79 5.73 -7.48 12.58
C ILE A 79 4.35 -8.13 12.80
N PRO A 80 3.83 -8.17 14.04
CA PRO A 80 2.46 -8.63 14.31
C PRO A 80 1.42 -7.76 13.59
N ALA A 81 0.30 -8.36 13.19
CA ALA A 81 -0.90 -7.58 12.88
C ALA A 81 -1.23 -6.66 14.07
N ASP A 82 -1.76 -5.45 13.81
CA ASP A 82 -2.00 -4.38 14.80
C ASP A 82 -0.77 -3.64 15.34
N PHE A 83 0.42 -3.81 14.74
CA PHE A 83 1.56 -2.97 15.09
C PHE A 83 1.31 -1.50 14.71
N LEU A 84 1.53 -0.60 15.67
CA LEU A 84 1.49 0.84 15.45
C LEU A 84 2.87 1.31 15.01
N VAL A 85 2.97 1.75 13.75
CA VAL A 85 4.20 2.36 13.22
C VAL A 85 4.18 3.83 13.63
N PRO A 86 5.18 4.31 14.40
CA PRO A 86 5.27 5.73 14.72
C PRO A 86 5.54 6.52 13.44
N ILE A 87 4.85 7.65 13.26
CA ILE A 87 5.06 8.56 12.13
C ILE A 87 6.34 9.38 12.35
N ASP A 88 6.58 9.78 13.59
CA ASP A 88 7.73 10.61 13.93
C ASP A 88 9.03 9.80 13.84
N GLN A 89 9.99 10.33 13.07
CA GLN A 89 11.28 9.69 12.72
C GLN A 89 11.21 8.39 11.90
N ALA A 90 10.04 7.98 11.43
CA ALA A 90 9.94 6.91 10.45
C ALA A 90 9.89 7.50 9.03
N PHE A 91 10.53 6.85 8.06
CA PHE A 91 10.48 7.25 6.64
C PHE A 91 9.10 7.00 6.00
N VAL A 92 8.06 6.79 6.80
CA VAL A 92 6.66 6.66 6.39
C VAL A 92 5.94 7.98 6.68
N GLY A 93 6.19 8.98 5.81
CA GLY A 93 5.60 10.34 5.90
C GLY A 93 5.58 11.08 4.56
#